data_AF-A0A4R6V0X6-F1
#
_entry.id   AF-A0A4R6V0X6-F1
#
_cell.length_a   1.000
_cell.length_b   1.000
_cell.length_c   1.000
_cell.angle_alpha   90.00
_cell.angle_beta   90.00
_cell.angle_gamma   90.00
#
_symmetry.space_group_name_H-M   'P 1'
#
loop_
_entity.id
_entity.type
_entity.pdbx_description
1 polymer ?
#
loop_
_entity_poly.entity_id
_entity_poly.type
_entity_poly.pdbx_seq_one_letter_code
_entity_poly.pdbx_strand_id
1 'polypeptide(L)'
;MSLDEVRRDWTLLGAAAPLWAVCVDPAKRDGGWDDEEFLASGRAEIDAALARLAGLGIAHGRARALDFGCGAGRLSNALAAHFDRVVGVDISEPMLAEARRLDRSGGRIEFALNDTPDLAAFGDGSFDLVYTDLVLQHLPPELARGYLAEFARVARPGGAMVIGMPAGERRTFKGMVFRYAPHRAIRFGQRFLLRYPAPMRMHTLAPGPMRALLAAHGARVVASDEYWGGDHWVHLRHFASLDSPASPGAAA
;
A
#
# COMPACT_ATOMS: atom_id res chain seq x y z
N MET A 1 -19.47 -5.21 -0.87
CA MET A 1 -18.75 -4.11 -1.54
C MET A 1 -18.08 -4.70 -2.75
N SER A 2 -18.19 -4.06 -3.92
CA SER A 2 -17.49 -4.47 -5.14
C SER A 2 -16.27 -3.61 -5.41
N LEU A 3 -15.41 -4.06 -6.33
CA LEU A 3 -14.29 -3.26 -6.84
C LEU A 3 -14.75 -1.94 -7.47
N ASP A 4 -15.91 -1.93 -8.15
CA ASP A 4 -16.48 -0.72 -8.74
C ASP A 4 -16.86 0.33 -7.70
N GLU A 5 -17.34 -0.09 -6.52
CA GLU A 5 -17.61 0.83 -5.42
C GLU A 5 -16.31 1.48 -4.91
N VAL A 6 -15.24 0.68 -4.78
CA VAL A 6 -13.90 1.18 -4.40
C VAL A 6 -13.40 2.18 -5.43
N ARG A 7 -13.42 1.81 -6.72
CA ARG A 7 -13.03 2.67 -7.84
C ARG A 7 -13.73 4.01 -7.79
N ARG A 8 -15.06 3.99 -7.66
CA ARG A 8 -15.87 5.22 -7.59
C ARG A 8 -15.48 6.09 -6.41
N ASP A 9 -15.38 5.50 -5.21
CA ASP A 9 -15.11 6.25 -3.99
C ASP A 9 -13.69 6.88 -4.03
N TRP A 10 -12.68 6.17 -4.54
CA TRP A 10 -11.31 6.69 -4.71
C TRP A 10 -11.14 7.66 -5.88
N THR A 11 -11.92 7.51 -6.95
CA THR A 11 -11.99 8.51 -8.04
C THR A 11 -12.51 9.85 -7.52
N LEU A 12 -13.54 9.84 -6.68
CA LEU A 12 -14.08 11.05 -6.05
C LEU A 12 -13.07 11.70 -5.11
N LEU A 13 -12.35 10.91 -4.31
CA LEU A 13 -11.29 11.42 -3.44
C LEU A 13 -10.12 12.01 -4.23
N GLY A 14 -9.66 11.30 -5.27
CA GLY A 14 -8.58 11.76 -6.14
C GLY A 14 -8.92 13.05 -6.88
N ALA A 15 -10.17 13.23 -7.31
CA ALA A 15 -10.60 14.47 -7.96
C ALA A 15 -10.73 15.65 -6.99
N ALA A 16 -11.07 15.39 -5.72
CA ALA A 16 -11.37 16.44 -4.75
C ALA A 16 -10.16 16.89 -3.92
N ALA A 17 -9.33 15.93 -3.48
CA ALA A 17 -8.22 16.18 -2.55
C ALA A 17 -7.16 15.07 -2.64
N PRO A 18 -6.45 14.94 -3.78
CA PRO A 18 -5.60 13.77 -4.05
C PRO A 18 -4.48 13.59 -3.01
N LEU A 19 -3.73 14.64 -2.69
CA LEU A 19 -2.60 14.54 -1.75
C LEU A 19 -3.05 14.21 -0.32
N TRP A 20 -4.13 14.86 0.13
CA TRP A 20 -4.69 14.63 1.45
C TRP A 20 -5.31 13.23 1.59
N ALA A 21 -5.92 12.71 0.53
CA ALA A 21 -6.47 11.35 0.54
C ALA A 21 -5.37 10.27 0.58
N VAL A 22 -4.18 10.55 0.05
CA VAL A 22 -3.00 9.66 0.13
C VAL A 22 -2.29 9.78 1.48
N CYS A 23 -2.12 11.00 1.99
CA CYS A 23 -1.47 11.26 3.27
C CYS A 23 -2.37 12.15 4.12
N VAL A 24 -3.16 11.49 4.96
CA VAL A 24 -4.18 12.15 5.79
C VAL A 24 -3.50 12.87 6.95
N ASP A 25 -3.44 14.20 6.84
CA ASP A 25 -3.08 15.10 7.92
C ASP A 25 -4.23 16.11 8.15
N PRO A 26 -4.85 16.15 9.35
CA PRO A 26 -5.92 17.10 9.65
C PRO A 26 -5.53 18.57 9.41
N ALA A 27 -4.26 18.95 9.61
CA ALA A 27 -3.78 20.32 9.45
C ALA A 27 -3.61 20.71 7.98
N LYS A 28 -3.49 19.74 7.08
CA LYS A 28 -3.26 19.95 5.63
C LYS A 28 -4.49 19.75 4.78
N ARG A 29 -5.63 19.64 5.44
CA ARG A 29 -6.93 19.53 4.79
C ARG A 29 -7.20 20.79 3.96
N ASP A 30 -7.90 20.63 2.84
CA ASP A 30 -8.28 21.71 1.92
C ASP A 30 -7.09 22.35 1.17
N GLY A 31 -6.10 21.53 0.78
CA GLY A 31 -5.00 21.95 -0.07
C GLY A 31 -3.76 22.45 0.66
N GLY A 32 -3.59 22.08 1.94
CA GLY A 32 -2.45 22.49 2.76
C GLY A 32 -1.17 21.66 2.54
N TRP A 33 -1.16 20.72 1.59
CA TRP A 33 0.05 20.02 1.21
C TRP A 33 0.85 20.86 0.22
N ASP A 34 2.11 21.13 0.55
CA ASP A 34 3.13 21.50 -0.43
C ASP A 34 3.62 20.24 -1.16
N ASP A 35 3.88 20.36 -2.47
CA ASP A 35 4.30 19.24 -3.32
C ASP A 35 5.62 18.62 -2.82
N GLU A 36 6.61 19.44 -2.48
CA GLU A 36 7.93 18.95 -2.05
C GLU A 36 7.88 18.36 -0.64
N GLU A 37 7.08 18.95 0.25
CA GLU A 37 6.82 18.40 1.57
C GLU A 37 6.11 17.04 1.49
N PHE A 38 5.12 16.92 0.61
CA PHE A 38 4.41 15.67 0.35
C PHE A 38 5.37 14.58 -0.14
N LEU A 39 6.21 14.89 -1.14
CA LEU A 39 7.22 13.97 -1.65
C LEU A 39 8.30 13.65 -0.60
N ALA A 40 8.69 14.60 0.24
CA ALA A 40 9.63 14.39 1.33
C ALA A 40 9.14 13.38 2.35
N SER A 41 7.84 13.40 2.66
CA SER A 41 7.24 12.41 3.56
C SER A 41 7.32 10.99 2.97
N GLY A 42 7.18 10.84 1.65
CA GLY A 42 7.37 9.56 0.96
C GLY A 42 8.81 9.07 1.01
N ARG A 43 9.78 9.98 0.84
CA ARG A 43 11.22 9.66 0.95
C ARG A 43 11.55 9.11 2.33
N ALA A 44 11.12 9.80 3.39
CA ALA A 44 11.35 9.34 4.76
C ALA A 44 10.79 7.94 5.04
N GLU A 45 9.60 7.63 4.50
CA GLU A 45 8.94 6.35 4.68
C GLU A 45 9.66 5.21 3.94
N ILE A 46 9.99 5.41 2.66
CA ILE A 46 10.70 4.40 1.85
C ILE A 46 12.12 4.18 2.39
N ASP A 47 12.85 5.23 2.75
CA ASP A 47 14.20 5.10 3.31
C ASP A 47 14.18 4.28 4.60
N ALA A 48 13.21 4.54 5.50
CA ALA A 48 13.04 3.76 6.72
C ALA A 48 12.68 2.29 6.43
N ALA A 49 11.78 2.04 5.47
CA ALA A 49 11.38 0.68 5.11
C ALA A 49 12.54 -0.12 4.46
N LEU A 50 13.31 0.50 3.56
CA LEU A 50 14.48 -0.13 2.94
C LEU A 50 15.60 -0.39 3.96
N ALA A 51 15.85 0.56 4.87
CA ALA A 51 16.78 0.36 5.98
C ALA A 51 16.32 -0.79 6.88
N ARG A 52 15.01 -0.93 7.11
CA ARG A 52 14.45 -2.02 7.90
C ARG A 52 14.59 -3.39 7.20
N LEU A 53 14.35 -3.47 5.90
CA LEU A 53 14.63 -4.68 5.11
C LEU A 53 16.10 -5.12 5.24
N ALA A 54 17.02 -4.16 5.07
CA ALA A 54 18.46 -4.42 5.21
C ALA A 54 18.81 -4.91 6.62
N GLY A 55 18.28 -4.28 7.67
CA GLY A 55 18.49 -4.69 9.07
C GLY A 55 17.90 -6.06 9.42
N LEU A 56 16.92 -6.55 8.64
CA LEU A 56 16.35 -7.89 8.76
C LEU A 56 17.10 -8.94 7.92
N GLY A 57 18.12 -8.54 7.16
CA GLY A 57 18.83 -9.42 6.23
C GLY A 57 17.98 -9.86 5.03
N ILE A 58 16.93 -9.10 4.70
CA ILE A 58 16.09 -9.38 3.53
C ILE A 58 16.73 -8.70 2.33
N ALA A 59 17.44 -9.50 1.52
CA ALA A 59 17.99 -9.03 0.27
C ALA A 59 16.87 -8.80 -0.76
N HIS A 60 17.12 -7.87 -1.70
CA HIS A 60 16.31 -7.69 -2.89
C HIS A 60 17.17 -7.05 -3.98
N GLY A 61 16.81 -7.29 -5.24
CA GLY A 61 17.35 -6.56 -6.38
C GLY A 61 16.91 -5.09 -6.40
N ARG A 62 17.45 -4.31 -7.34
CA ARG A 62 17.11 -2.89 -7.52
C ARG A 62 16.60 -2.57 -8.94
N ALA A 63 16.33 -3.60 -9.75
CA ALA A 63 15.94 -3.40 -11.14
C ALA A 63 14.50 -2.89 -11.25
N ARG A 64 13.57 -3.45 -10.47
CA ARG A 64 12.15 -3.09 -10.59
C ARG A 64 11.38 -3.17 -9.28
N ALA A 65 10.67 -2.09 -8.93
CA ALA A 65 9.72 -2.05 -7.81
C ALA A 65 8.28 -1.83 -8.29
N LEU A 66 7.32 -2.42 -7.57
CA LEU A 66 5.89 -2.15 -7.70
C LEU A 66 5.42 -1.32 -6.49
N ASP A 67 4.73 -0.22 -6.75
CA ASP A 67 3.98 0.58 -5.78
C ASP A 67 2.48 0.35 -6.03
N PHE A 68 1.86 -0.52 -5.24
CA PHE A 68 0.46 -0.91 -5.39
C PHE A 68 -0.47 0.00 -4.59
N GLY A 69 -1.37 0.69 -5.31
CA GLY A 69 -2.17 1.79 -4.81
C GLY A 69 -1.33 3.06 -4.64
N CYS A 70 -0.60 3.44 -5.68
CA CYS A 70 0.41 4.50 -5.63
C CYS A 70 -0.17 5.90 -5.35
N GLY A 71 -1.50 6.08 -5.49
CA GLY A 71 -2.16 7.36 -5.33
C GLY A 71 -1.52 8.43 -6.22
N ALA A 72 -1.20 9.57 -5.61
CA ALA A 72 -0.50 10.70 -6.24
C ALA A 72 1.03 10.49 -6.38
N GLY A 73 1.52 9.24 -6.33
CA GLY A 73 2.93 8.91 -6.61
C GLY A 73 3.92 9.28 -5.50
N ARG A 74 3.45 9.48 -4.27
CA ARG A 74 4.27 9.85 -3.10
C ARG A 74 5.42 8.87 -2.87
N LEU A 75 5.09 7.58 -2.82
CA LEU A 75 6.04 6.50 -2.56
C LEU A 75 6.76 6.09 -3.85
N SER A 76 6.07 6.10 -4.99
CA SER A 76 6.69 5.85 -6.31
C SER A 76 7.90 6.76 -6.57
N ASN A 77 7.81 8.06 -6.28
CA ASN A 77 8.94 8.99 -6.42
C ASN A 77 10.12 8.65 -5.51
N ALA A 78 9.85 8.25 -4.27
CA ALA A 78 10.87 7.83 -3.33
C ALA A 78 11.53 6.50 -3.73
N LEU A 79 10.74 5.53 -4.19
CA LEU A 79 11.23 4.27 -4.76
C LEU A 79 12.11 4.52 -5.98
N ALA A 80 11.80 5.51 -6.82
CA ALA A 80 12.58 5.82 -8.02
C ALA A 80 13.96 6.43 -7.73
N ALA A 81 14.26 6.77 -6.47
CA ALA A 81 15.63 7.08 -6.03
C ALA A 81 16.46 5.81 -5.77
N HIS A 82 15.80 4.66 -5.60
CA HIS A 82 16.44 3.41 -5.23
C HIS A 82 16.40 2.33 -6.31
N PHE A 83 15.41 2.38 -7.19
CA PHE A 83 15.19 1.37 -8.22
C PHE A 83 15.37 1.94 -9.63
N ASP A 84 15.85 1.11 -10.56
CA ASP A 84 16.06 1.50 -11.96
C ASP A 84 14.73 1.80 -12.66
N ARG A 85 13.68 1.05 -12.29
CA ARG A 85 12.31 1.21 -12.75
C ARG A 85 11.32 1.05 -11.61
N VAL A 86 10.28 1.88 -11.61
CA VAL A 86 9.15 1.76 -10.69
C VAL A 86 7.87 1.68 -11.50
N VAL A 87 6.98 0.79 -11.12
CA VAL A 87 5.61 0.76 -11.63
C VAL A 87 4.69 1.16 -10.50
N GLY A 88 3.99 2.29 -10.65
CA GLY A 88 2.93 2.70 -9.76
C GLY A 88 1.58 2.32 -10.36
N VAL A 89 0.77 1.55 -9.62
CA VAL A 89 -0.60 1.23 -10.04
C VAL A 89 -1.61 1.80 -9.08
N ASP A 90 -2.70 2.35 -9.60
CA ASP A 90 -3.83 2.82 -8.81
C ASP A 90 -5.15 2.55 -9.55
N ILE A 91 -6.25 2.48 -8.80
CA ILE A 91 -7.60 2.28 -9.34
C ILE A 91 -8.25 3.59 -9.81
N SER A 92 -7.65 4.73 -9.47
CA SER A 92 -8.20 6.07 -9.68
C SER A 92 -7.41 6.85 -10.73
N GLU A 93 -8.02 7.09 -11.89
CA GLU A 93 -7.43 7.94 -12.94
C GLU A 93 -7.04 9.36 -12.45
N PRO A 94 -7.86 10.07 -11.65
CA PRO A 94 -7.45 11.35 -11.07
C PRO A 94 -6.20 11.26 -10.19
N MET A 95 -6.01 10.15 -9.45
CA MET A 95 -4.78 9.93 -8.67
C MET A 95 -3.58 9.77 -9.59
N LEU A 96 -3.71 8.97 -10.66
CA LEU A 96 -2.64 8.78 -11.64
C LEU A 96 -2.30 10.06 -12.41
N ALA A 97 -3.30 10.89 -12.71
CA ALA A 97 -3.06 12.20 -13.31
C ALA A 97 -2.20 13.08 -12.39
N GLU A 98 -2.51 13.10 -11.10
CA GLU A 98 -1.72 13.84 -10.11
C GLU A 98 -0.32 13.23 -9.90
N ALA A 99 -0.21 11.90 -9.90
CA ALA A 99 1.07 11.20 -9.82
C ALA A 99 2.01 11.56 -10.97
N ARG A 100 1.47 11.65 -12.20
CA ARG A 100 2.22 12.09 -13.38
C ARG A 100 2.63 13.57 -13.28
N ARG A 101 1.80 14.44 -12.71
CA ARG A 101 2.14 15.86 -12.46
C ARG A 101 3.29 15.99 -11.45
N LEU A 102 3.29 15.14 -10.43
CA LEU A 102 4.28 15.14 -9.35
C LEU A 102 5.55 14.34 -9.64
N ASP A 103 5.64 13.62 -10.75
CA ASP A 103 6.82 12.84 -11.09
C ASP A 103 8.08 13.73 -11.18
N ARG A 104 9.10 13.39 -10.39
CA ARG A 104 10.44 14.00 -10.38
C ARG A 104 11.54 13.00 -10.73
N SER A 105 11.17 11.79 -11.15
CA SER A 105 12.09 10.67 -11.38
C SER A 105 12.90 10.79 -12.68
N GLY A 106 12.49 11.66 -13.60
CA GLY A 106 13.12 11.75 -14.92
C GLY A 106 12.82 10.53 -15.80
N GLY A 107 11.60 9.97 -15.71
CA GLY A 107 11.13 8.88 -16.57
C GLY A 107 11.44 7.48 -16.06
N ARG A 108 11.72 7.31 -14.76
CA ARG A 108 11.90 5.98 -14.14
C ARG A 108 10.59 5.35 -13.67
N ILE A 109 9.52 6.13 -13.57
CA ILE A 109 8.21 5.66 -13.09
C ILE A 109 7.25 5.48 -14.26
N GLU A 110 6.60 4.32 -14.29
CA GLU A 110 5.45 4.04 -15.14
C GLU A 110 4.18 4.00 -14.27
N PHE A 111 3.20 4.84 -14.59
CA PHE A 111 1.92 4.89 -13.89
C PHE A 111 0.82 4.24 -14.74
N ALA A 112 0.20 3.19 -14.20
CA ALA A 112 -0.84 2.40 -14.89
C ALA A 112 -2.13 2.29 -14.06
N LEU A 113 -3.26 2.34 -14.77
CA LEU A 113 -4.57 2.08 -14.18
C LEU A 113 -4.69 0.58 -13.89
N ASN A 114 -4.96 0.23 -12.64
CA ASN A 114 -5.36 -1.12 -12.27
C ASN A 114 -6.80 -1.13 -11.77
N ASP A 115 -7.70 -1.47 -12.67
CA ASP A 115 -9.14 -1.47 -12.42
C ASP A 115 -9.75 -2.89 -12.44
N THR A 116 -8.90 -3.92 -12.50
CA THR A 116 -9.24 -5.34 -12.39
C THR A 116 -9.03 -5.85 -10.95
N PRO A 117 -9.54 -7.04 -10.59
CA PRO A 117 -9.35 -7.61 -9.25
C PRO A 117 -8.04 -8.41 -9.11
N ASP A 118 -7.03 -8.15 -9.95
CA ASP A 118 -5.79 -8.91 -10.05
C ASP A 118 -4.61 -8.05 -10.53
N LEU A 119 -3.46 -8.68 -10.77
CA LEU A 119 -2.26 -8.08 -11.37
C LEU A 119 -1.86 -8.82 -12.66
N ALA A 120 -2.83 -9.29 -13.44
CA ALA A 120 -2.59 -10.12 -14.63
C ALA A 120 -1.77 -9.39 -15.72
N ALA A 121 -1.72 -8.06 -15.69
CA ALA A 121 -0.84 -7.24 -16.54
C ALA A 121 0.66 -7.49 -16.30
N PHE A 122 1.02 -8.09 -15.16
CA PHE A 122 2.41 -8.39 -14.79
C PHE A 122 2.65 -9.89 -14.73
N GLY A 123 3.74 -10.33 -15.35
CA GLY A 123 4.20 -11.71 -15.29
C GLY A 123 4.76 -12.09 -13.91
N ASP A 124 4.87 -13.39 -13.67
CA ASP A 124 5.44 -13.95 -12.44
C ASP A 124 6.89 -13.49 -12.25
N GLY A 125 7.31 -13.23 -11.01
CA GLY A 125 8.68 -12.84 -10.71
C GLY A 125 9.17 -11.61 -11.48
N SER A 126 8.31 -10.61 -11.63
CA SER A 126 8.61 -9.36 -12.34
C SER A 126 9.28 -8.29 -11.49
N PHE A 127 9.11 -8.33 -10.16
CA PHE A 127 9.52 -7.25 -9.26
C PHE A 127 10.50 -7.72 -8.18
N ASP A 128 11.53 -6.93 -7.94
CA ASP A 128 12.47 -7.15 -6.84
C ASP A 128 11.86 -6.71 -5.50
N LEU A 129 10.99 -5.70 -5.53
CA LEU A 129 10.24 -5.21 -4.39
C LEU A 129 8.77 -4.99 -4.77
N VAL A 130 7.84 -5.54 -3.98
CA VAL A 130 6.44 -5.13 -3.99
C VAL A 130 6.15 -4.32 -2.74
N TYR A 131 5.70 -3.09 -2.91
CA TYR A 131 5.38 -2.16 -1.84
C TYR A 131 3.89 -1.79 -1.90
N THR A 132 3.20 -1.84 -0.76
CA THR A 132 1.87 -1.26 -0.61
C THR A 132 1.68 -0.78 0.82
N ASP A 133 1.08 0.40 1.01
CA ASP A 133 0.83 0.96 2.33
C ASP A 133 -0.49 1.74 2.31
N LEU A 134 -1.34 1.50 3.31
CA LEU A 134 -2.65 2.13 3.46
C LEU A 134 -3.65 1.91 2.31
N VAL A 135 -3.51 0.81 1.56
CA VAL A 135 -4.38 0.51 0.39
C VAL A 135 -5.32 -0.65 0.67
N LEU A 136 -4.79 -1.81 1.09
CA LEU A 136 -5.56 -3.06 1.21
C LEU A 136 -6.77 -2.95 2.16
N GLN A 137 -6.71 -2.10 3.18
CA GLN A 137 -7.82 -1.84 4.10
C GLN A 137 -9.06 -1.23 3.45
N HIS A 138 -8.91 -0.65 2.26
CA HIS A 138 -10.02 -0.02 1.54
C HIS A 138 -10.68 -0.99 0.55
N LEU A 139 -10.13 -2.19 0.39
CA LEU A 139 -10.66 -3.26 -0.44
C LEU A 139 -11.59 -4.19 0.35
N PRO A 140 -12.57 -4.83 -0.30
CA PRO A 140 -13.25 -5.98 0.27
C PRO A 140 -12.23 -7.02 0.75
N PRO A 141 -12.43 -7.66 1.92
CA PRO A 141 -11.46 -8.60 2.48
C PRO A 141 -11.00 -9.71 1.52
N GLU A 142 -11.90 -10.25 0.69
CA GLU A 142 -11.53 -11.29 -0.28
C GLU A 142 -10.67 -10.76 -1.43
N LEU A 143 -10.90 -9.52 -1.87
CA LEU A 143 -10.02 -8.87 -2.86
C LEU A 143 -8.65 -8.57 -2.26
N ALA A 144 -8.59 -8.09 -1.01
CA ALA A 144 -7.32 -7.89 -0.33
C ALA A 144 -6.52 -9.20 -0.21
N ARG A 145 -7.18 -10.32 0.10
CA ARG A 145 -6.53 -11.65 0.09
C ARG A 145 -6.06 -12.06 -1.31
N GLY A 146 -6.87 -11.84 -2.34
CA GLY A 146 -6.48 -12.08 -3.73
C GLY A 146 -5.22 -11.31 -4.12
N TYR A 147 -5.14 -10.03 -3.77
CA TYR A 147 -3.95 -9.22 -4.03
C TYR A 147 -2.71 -9.67 -3.26
N LEU A 148 -2.84 -10.17 -2.04
CA LEU A 148 -1.70 -10.74 -1.31
C LEU A 148 -1.11 -11.97 -2.02
N ALA A 149 -1.96 -12.80 -2.64
CA ALA A 149 -1.50 -13.90 -3.49
C ALA A 149 -0.80 -13.38 -4.76
N GLU A 150 -1.38 -12.35 -5.40
CA GLU A 150 -0.78 -11.71 -6.58
C GLU A 150 0.57 -11.06 -6.26
N PHE A 151 0.74 -10.42 -5.10
CA PHE A 151 2.02 -9.84 -4.69
C PHE A 151 3.11 -10.90 -4.59
N ALA A 152 2.80 -12.07 -4.00
CA ALA A 152 3.73 -13.18 -3.96
C ALA A 152 4.02 -13.74 -5.36
N ARG A 153 3.02 -13.78 -6.26
CA ARG A 153 3.23 -14.22 -7.65
C ARG A 153 4.16 -13.29 -8.43
N VAL A 154 3.93 -11.97 -8.37
CA VAL A 154 4.69 -11.00 -9.16
C VAL A 154 6.05 -10.66 -8.54
N ALA A 155 6.26 -10.94 -7.26
CA ALA A 155 7.56 -10.81 -6.62
C ALA A 155 8.53 -11.89 -7.12
N ARG A 156 9.77 -11.49 -7.38
CA ARG A 156 10.85 -12.41 -7.77
C ARG A 156 11.17 -13.37 -6.64
N PRO A 157 11.62 -14.60 -6.96
CA PRO A 157 12.36 -15.40 -5.99
C PRO A 157 13.59 -14.62 -5.51
N GLY A 158 13.80 -14.56 -4.19
CA GLY A 158 14.80 -13.68 -3.58
C GLY A 158 14.40 -12.20 -3.52
N GLY A 159 13.17 -11.86 -3.90
CA GLY A 159 12.60 -10.52 -3.78
C GLY A 159 11.97 -10.27 -2.41
N ALA A 160 11.60 -9.00 -2.18
CA ALA A 160 11.02 -8.53 -0.93
C ALA A 160 9.59 -8.01 -1.13
N MET A 161 8.81 -8.04 -0.06
CA MET A 161 7.52 -7.35 0.02
C MET A 161 7.41 -6.54 1.30
N VAL A 162 6.86 -5.34 1.17
CA VAL A 162 6.52 -4.46 2.29
C VAL A 162 5.04 -4.14 2.21
N ILE A 163 4.27 -4.58 3.22
CA ILE A 163 2.81 -4.54 3.20
C ILE A 163 2.33 -3.82 4.47
N GLY A 164 1.81 -2.61 4.30
CA GLY A 164 1.17 -1.82 5.35
C GLY A 164 -0.33 -2.08 5.40
N MET A 165 -0.82 -2.59 6.53
CA MET A 165 -2.26 -2.74 6.77
C MET A 165 -2.63 -2.76 8.25
N PRO A 166 -3.87 -2.35 8.61
CA PRO A 166 -4.35 -2.41 9.97
C PRO A 166 -4.65 -3.86 10.39
N ALA A 167 -4.07 -4.24 11.53
CA ALA A 167 -4.24 -5.56 12.14
C ALA A 167 -5.54 -5.68 12.97
N GLY A 168 -6.10 -4.55 13.39
CA GLY A 168 -7.27 -4.50 14.27
C GLY A 168 -7.52 -3.11 14.85
N GLU A 169 -8.59 -2.97 15.63
CA GLU A 169 -8.89 -1.77 16.39
C GLU A 169 -8.22 -1.78 17.77
N ARG A 170 -7.76 -0.62 18.23
CA ARG A 170 -7.36 -0.42 19.62
C ARG A 170 -8.57 -0.39 20.53
N ARG A 171 -8.40 -0.78 21.80
CA ARG A 171 -9.41 -0.68 22.85
C ARG A 171 -9.60 0.76 23.37
N THR A 172 -9.80 1.71 22.45
CA THR A 172 -10.16 3.10 22.76
C THR A 172 -11.66 3.30 22.52
N PHE A 173 -12.25 4.37 23.04
CA PHE A 173 -13.66 4.69 22.77
C PHE A 173 -13.94 4.75 21.26
N LYS A 174 -13.09 5.47 20.51
CA LYS A 174 -13.19 5.56 19.05
C LYS A 174 -13.00 4.18 18.38
N GLY A 175 -12.04 3.37 18.81
CA GLY A 175 -11.85 2.02 18.28
C GLY A 175 -13.06 1.11 18.49
N MET A 176 -13.70 1.19 19.66
CA MET A 176 -14.94 0.46 19.95
C MET A 176 -16.10 0.94 19.08
N VAL A 177 -16.22 2.25 18.83
CA VAL A 177 -17.21 2.78 17.89
C VAL A 177 -16.98 2.21 16.49
N PHE A 178 -15.76 2.24 15.96
CA PHE A 178 -15.47 1.70 14.63
C PHE A 178 -15.65 0.17 14.53
N ARG A 179 -15.44 -0.55 15.64
CA ARG A 179 -15.63 -2.00 15.71
C ARG A 179 -17.11 -2.42 15.70
N TYR A 180 -17.99 -1.67 16.35
CA TYR A 180 -19.38 -2.10 16.55
C TYR A 180 -20.43 -1.25 15.83
N ALA A 181 -20.11 -0.01 15.44
CA ALA A 181 -21.07 0.83 14.76
C ALA A 181 -21.42 0.27 13.37
N PRO A 182 -22.70 0.26 12.99
CA PRO A 182 -23.08 -0.16 11.65
C PRO A 182 -22.46 0.80 10.62
N HIS A 183 -21.93 0.25 9.52
CA HIS A 183 -21.26 1.03 8.49
C HIS A 183 -22.09 2.22 7.95
N ARG A 184 -23.42 2.11 7.92
CA ARG A 184 -24.31 3.21 7.53
C ARG A 184 -24.15 4.44 8.44
N ALA A 185 -23.94 4.23 9.75
CA ALA A 185 -23.69 5.30 10.72
C ALA A 185 -22.29 5.90 10.55
N ILE A 186 -21.26 5.06 10.33
CA ILE A 186 -19.89 5.54 10.06
C ILE A 186 -19.87 6.40 8.78
N ARG A 187 -20.50 5.92 7.70
CA ARG A 187 -20.63 6.64 6.43
C ARG A 187 -21.37 7.97 6.61
N PHE A 188 -22.45 7.99 7.40
CA PHE A 188 -23.16 9.22 7.73
C PHE A 188 -22.23 10.20 8.46
N GLY A 189 -21.51 9.75 9.49
CA GLY A 189 -20.54 10.57 10.22
C GLY A 189 -19.43 11.10 9.31
N GLN A 190 -18.84 10.27 8.46
CA GLN A 190 -17.80 10.68 7.51
C GLN A 190 -18.28 11.76 6.54
N ARG A 191 -19.49 11.60 6.00
CA ARG A 191 -20.04 12.55 5.01
C ARG A 191 -20.52 13.85 5.65
N PHE A 192 -21.23 13.78 6.77
CA PHE A 192 -21.90 14.94 7.35
C PHE A 192 -21.10 15.63 8.46
N LEU A 193 -20.42 14.87 9.33
CA LEU A 193 -19.61 15.46 10.41
C LEU A 193 -18.19 15.75 9.94
N LEU A 194 -17.56 14.79 9.26
CA LEU A 194 -16.18 14.90 8.81
C LEU A 194 -16.06 15.46 7.39
N ARG A 195 -17.15 15.71 6.67
CA ARG A 195 -17.19 16.30 5.32
C ARG A 195 -16.27 15.60 4.31
N TYR A 196 -16.11 14.28 4.40
CA TYR A 196 -15.31 13.52 3.45
C TYR A 196 -16.03 13.44 2.09
N PRO A 197 -15.32 13.64 0.96
CA PRO A 197 -15.90 13.52 -0.38
C PRO A 197 -16.50 12.13 -0.65
N ALA A 198 -15.82 11.09 -0.16
CA ALA A 198 -16.26 9.69 -0.23
C ALA A 198 -15.91 8.95 1.07
N PRO A 199 -16.58 7.82 1.38
CA PRO A 199 -16.29 7.07 2.60
C PRO A 199 -14.95 6.33 2.50
N MET A 200 -14.05 6.60 3.45
CA MET A 200 -12.82 5.83 3.62
C MET A 200 -13.12 4.64 4.53
N ARG A 201 -13.41 3.50 3.93
CA ARG A 201 -13.76 2.27 4.66
C ARG A 201 -12.49 1.56 5.11
N MET A 202 -12.52 0.99 6.31
CA MET A 202 -11.37 0.32 6.90
C MET A 202 -11.74 -1.14 7.17
N HIS A 203 -11.02 -2.04 6.51
CA HIS A 203 -11.02 -3.47 6.76
C HIS A 203 -9.68 -3.85 7.39
N THR A 204 -9.72 -4.78 8.33
CA THR A 204 -8.54 -5.27 9.02
C THR A 204 -8.24 -6.69 8.59
N LEU A 205 -6.95 -7.04 8.63
CA LEU A 205 -6.52 -8.42 8.48
C LEU A 205 -5.55 -8.73 9.60
N ALA A 206 -5.93 -9.69 10.45
CA ALA A 206 -5.06 -10.11 11.53
C ALA A 206 -3.75 -10.70 10.96
N PRO A 207 -2.60 -10.52 11.65
CA PRO A 207 -1.30 -10.97 11.15
C PRO A 207 -1.22 -12.47 10.90
N GLY A 208 -1.90 -13.29 11.72
CA GLY A 208 -1.90 -14.76 11.57
C GLY A 208 -2.42 -15.22 10.21
N PRO A 209 -3.69 -14.91 9.84
CA PRO A 209 -4.23 -15.21 8.53
C PRO A 209 -3.42 -14.66 7.35
N MET A 210 -2.90 -13.44 7.46
CA MET A 210 -2.05 -12.85 6.41
C MET A 210 -0.75 -13.64 6.24
N ARG A 211 -0.07 -13.99 7.34
CA ARG A 211 1.16 -14.81 7.32
C ARG A 211 0.91 -16.17 6.71
N ALA A 212 -0.19 -16.83 7.07
CA ALA A 212 -0.56 -18.13 6.51
C ALA A 212 -0.82 -18.05 5.00
N LEU A 213 -1.51 -17.00 4.55
CA LEU A 213 -1.79 -16.78 3.12
C LEU A 213 -0.52 -16.54 2.32
N LEU A 214 0.38 -15.68 2.79
CA LEU A 214 1.67 -15.42 2.14
C LEU A 214 2.55 -16.68 2.13
N ALA A 215 2.57 -17.44 3.22
CA ALA A 215 3.31 -18.70 3.30
C ALA A 215 2.80 -19.74 2.30
N ALA A 216 1.48 -19.82 2.06
CA ALA A 216 0.90 -20.69 1.05
C ALA A 216 1.34 -20.33 -0.39
N HIS A 217 1.87 -19.12 -0.59
CA HIS A 217 2.40 -18.64 -1.87
C HIS A 217 3.93 -18.45 -1.84
N GLY A 218 4.64 -19.15 -0.94
CA GLY A 218 6.10 -19.17 -0.91
C GLY A 218 6.76 -17.92 -0.31
N ALA A 219 5.98 -17.03 0.30
CA ALA A 219 6.50 -15.84 0.97
C ALA A 219 6.49 -15.98 2.49
N ARG A 220 7.59 -15.58 3.13
CA ARG A 220 7.74 -15.62 4.59
C ARG A 220 7.80 -14.22 5.16
N VAL A 221 6.84 -13.89 6.03
CA VAL A 221 6.87 -12.63 6.79
C VAL A 221 7.90 -12.75 7.91
N VAL A 222 8.99 -11.98 7.81
CA VAL A 222 10.10 -11.98 8.75
C VAL A 222 9.79 -11.12 9.98
N ALA A 223 9.20 -9.94 9.76
CA ALA A 223 8.87 -9.00 10.82
C ALA A 223 7.54 -8.28 10.57
N SER A 224 6.94 -7.79 11.65
CA SER A 224 5.81 -6.86 11.63
C SER A 224 6.12 -5.75 12.61
N ASP A 225 6.20 -4.51 12.14
CA ASP A 225 6.46 -3.36 13.00
C ASP A 225 5.23 -2.44 13.01
N GLU A 226 4.91 -1.89 14.18
CA GLU A 226 3.94 -0.82 14.28
C GLU A 226 4.60 0.49 13.83
N TYR A 227 4.02 1.17 12.85
CA TYR A 227 4.65 2.33 12.21
C TYR A 227 3.86 3.63 12.37
N TRP A 228 2.61 3.54 12.83
CA TRP A 228 1.76 4.69 13.10
C TRP A 228 1.12 4.56 14.48
N GLY A 229 1.51 5.46 15.38
CA GLY A 229 0.87 5.68 16.67
C GLY A 229 -0.05 6.90 16.61
N GLY A 230 -1.17 6.88 17.35
CA GLY A 230 -2.00 8.08 17.54
C GLY A 230 -3.41 8.03 16.94
N ASP A 231 -3.82 6.91 16.36
CA ASP A 231 -5.22 6.67 16.01
C ASP A 231 -5.81 5.44 16.73
N HIS A 232 -6.99 5.02 16.29
CA HIS A 232 -7.76 3.95 16.90
C HIS A 232 -7.52 2.59 16.22
N TRP A 233 -6.60 2.51 15.27
CA TRP A 233 -6.20 1.30 14.58
C TRP A 233 -4.80 0.87 15.07
N VAL A 234 -4.51 -0.41 14.91
CA VAL A 234 -3.16 -0.96 15.05
C VAL A 234 -2.61 -1.15 13.64
N HIS A 235 -1.86 -0.17 13.15
CA HIS A 235 -1.25 -0.22 11.81
C HIS A 235 0.06 -0.97 11.86
N LEU A 236 0.15 -2.07 11.12
CA LEU A 236 1.37 -2.85 11.02
C LEU A 236 1.93 -2.76 9.62
N ARG A 237 3.26 -2.66 9.55
CA ARG A 237 4.02 -2.84 8.33
C ARG A 237 4.72 -4.18 8.39
N HIS A 238 4.43 -5.02 7.42
CA HIS A 238 4.92 -6.38 7.33
C HIS A 238 6.07 -6.45 6.33
N PHE A 239 7.17 -7.07 6.73
CA PHE A 239 8.36 -7.25 5.91
C PHE A 239 8.48 -8.73 5.58
N ALA A 240 8.39 -9.08 4.31
CA ALA A 240 8.41 -10.45 3.83
C ALA A 240 9.49 -10.68 2.78
N SER A 241 10.01 -11.90 2.75
CA SER A 241 10.95 -12.40 1.73
C SER A 241 10.33 -13.55 0.97
N LEU A 242 10.64 -13.65 -0.33
CA LEU A 242 10.43 -14.88 -1.08
C LEU A 242 11.74 -15.65 -1.12
N ASP A 243 11.74 -16.89 -0.67
CA ASP A 243 12.95 -17.69 -0.67
C ASP A 243 13.38 -17.94 -2.13
N SER A 244 14.66 -17.76 -2.45
CA SER A 244 15.19 -18.19 -3.75
C SER A 244 15.07 -19.71 -3.85
N PRO A 245 14.69 -20.29 -5.01
CA PRO A 245 14.84 -21.72 -5.20
C PRO A 245 16.30 -22.06 -4.92
N ALA A 246 16.52 -23.04 -4.04
CA ALA A 246 17.87 -23.50 -3.74
C ALA A 246 18.54 -23.87 -5.07
N SER A 247 19.67 -23.24 -5.39
CA SER A 247 20.47 -23.61 -6.56
C SER A 247 20.79 -25.10 -6.47
N PRO A 248 20.44 -25.92 -7.48
CA PRO A 248 20.90 -27.30 -7.50
C PRO A 248 22.40 -27.29 -7.80
N GLY A 249 23.23 -27.41 -6.75
CA GLY A 249 24.66 -27.70 -6.91
C GLY A 249 25.60 -26.87 -6.05
N ALA A 250 25.83 -27.34 -4.83
CA ALA A 250 27.16 -27.28 -4.19
C ALA A 250 27.38 -28.62 -3.46
N ALA A 251 27.28 -29.71 -4.22
CA ALA A 251 27.88 -30.98 -3.87
C ALA A 251 28.96 -31.24 -4.93
N ALA A 252 30.19 -30.88 -4.57
CA ALA A 252 31.41 -31.37 -5.18
C ALA A 252 32.43 -31.54 -4.06
#